data_AF-A0A9X1SZB4-F1
#
_entry.id   AF-A0A9X1SZB4-F1
#
_cell.length_a   1.000
_cell.length_b   1.000
_cell.length_c   1.000
_cell.angle_alpha   90.00
_cell.angle_beta   90.00
_cell.angle_gamma   90.00
#
_symmetry.space_group_name_H-M   'P 1'
#
loop_
_entity.id
_entity.type
_entity.pdbx_description
1 polymer ?
#
loop_
_entity_poly.entity_id
_entity_poly.type
_entity_poly.pdbx_seq_one_letter_code
_entity_poly.pdbx_strand_id
1 'polypeptide(L)'
;MADEQLFGPLTRHRDGHEHLDEARARSRLAAYVYGNVLVLGAVIGTVGGEEHSHSWLVILATALSTYAAHIFSHNIGERIGRTRAEHEGHLHEEIRDAVPILSSGVAPALIYAALALHWIDARPAEIVAIVLLVLRLAGTGLVVERLSNRRVSGAALWAGIGFALVGTGIAYVKVIFTH
;
A
#
# COMPACT_ATOMS: atom_id res chain seq x y z
N MET A 1 -16.09 13.19 14.78
CA MET A 1 -14.86 13.87 15.21
C MET A 1 -13.67 12.92 15.40
N ALA A 2 -13.88 11.62 15.65
CA ALA A 2 -12.80 10.61 15.70
C ALA A 2 -12.30 10.14 14.31
N ASP A 3 -13.11 10.26 13.26
CA ASP A 3 -12.79 9.81 11.89
C ASP A 3 -11.76 10.67 11.14
N GLU A 4 -11.54 11.91 11.57
CA GLU A 4 -10.72 12.88 10.83
C GLU A 4 -9.21 12.63 11.00
N GLN A 5 -8.83 11.96 12.08
CA GLN A 5 -7.43 11.70 12.41
C GLN A 5 -6.87 10.43 11.75
N LEU A 6 -7.72 9.46 11.38
CA LEU A 6 -7.26 8.17 10.86
C LEU A 6 -6.97 8.19 9.35
N PHE A 7 -7.63 9.06 8.58
CA PHE A 7 -7.59 9.08 7.11
C PHE A 7 -7.15 10.43 6.50
N GLY A 8 -6.90 11.45 7.32
CA GLY A 8 -6.46 12.79 6.88
C GLY A 8 -5.31 12.82 5.87
N PRO A 9 -4.31 11.92 5.93
CA PRO A 9 -3.21 11.89 4.95
C PRO A 9 -3.64 11.49 3.53
N LEU A 10 -4.78 10.82 3.36
CA LEU A 10 -5.24 10.33 2.06
C LEU A 10 -6.17 11.31 1.33
N THR A 11 -6.80 12.25 2.05
CA THR A 11 -7.91 13.06 1.50
C THR A 11 -7.69 14.57 1.54
N ARG A 12 -6.61 15.08 2.16
CA ARG A 12 -6.44 16.54 2.33
C ARG A 12 -5.10 17.06 1.81
N HIS A 13 -5.16 18.02 0.90
CA HIS A 13 -4.09 18.97 0.64
C HIS A 13 -4.05 19.99 1.79
N ARG A 14 -2.87 20.42 2.22
CA ARG A 14 -2.70 21.43 3.28
C ARG A 14 -3.00 22.85 2.79
N ASP A 15 -3.18 23.04 1.48
CA ASP A 15 -3.36 24.34 0.85
C ASP A 15 -4.70 24.41 0.09
N GLY A 16 -5.76 24.78 0.81
CA GLY A 16 -6.90 25.63 0.39
C GLY A 16 -7.68 25.42 -0.93
N HIS A 17 -7.28 24.57 -1.88
CA HIS A 17 -7.92 24.44 -3.19
C HIS A 17 -8.52 23.05 -3.38
N GLU A 18 -9.62 23.04 -4.13
CA GLU A 18 -10.55 21.95 -4.43
C GLU A 18 -9.91 20.57 -4.68
N HIS A 19 -10.69 19.52 -4.39
CA HIS A 19 -10.55 18.12 -4.81
C HIS A 19 -9.27 17.74 -5.59
N LEU A 20 -8.51 16.76 -5.07
CA LEU A 20 -7.45 16.08 -5.83
C LEU A 20 -7.95 15.78 -7.25
N ASP A 21 -7.16 16.16 -8.26
CA ASP A 21 -7.43 15.77 -9.65
C ASP A 21 -7.71 14.26 -9.72
N GLU A 22 -8.76 13.87 -10.44
CA GLU A 22 -9.30 12.52 -10.41
C GLU A 22 -8.25 11.50 -10.85
N ALA A 23 -7.41 11.86 -11.82
CA ALA A 23 -6.27 11.06 -12.28
C ALA A 23 -5.30 10.74 -11.14
N ARG A 24 -5.06 11.72 -10.27
CA ARG A 24 -4.14 11.62 -9.14
C ARG A 24 -4.69 10.78 -7.99
N ALA A 25 -5.97 10.93 -7.69
CA ALA A 25 -6.66 10.09 -6.74
C ALA A 25 -6.65 8.61 -7.17
N ARG A 26 -6.87 8.36 -8.47
CA ARG A 26 -6.75 7.03 -9.07
C ARG A 26 -5.33 6.47 -8.96
N SER A 27 -4.30 7.28 -9.27
CA SER A 27 -2.89 6.87 -9.14
C SER A 27 -2.54 6.45 -7.71
N ARG A 28 -2.86 7.29 -6.71
CA ARG A 28 -2.63 6.99 -5.29
C ARG A 28 -3.33 5.72 -4.82
N LEU A 29 -4.57 5.51 -5.27
CA LEU A 29 -5.34 4.32 -4.92
C LEU A 29 -4.71 3.07 -5.53
N ALA A 30 -4.27 3.13 -6.79
CA ALA A 30 -3.57 2.03 -7.45
C ALA A 30 -2.26 1.70 -6.71
N ALA A 31 -1.46 2.72 -6.39
CA ALA A 31 -0.23 2.59 -5.61
C ALA A 31 -0.48 1.94 -4.23
N TYR A 32 -1.57 2.34 -3.55
CA TYR A 32 -1.98 1.74 -2.28
C TYR A 32 -2.31 0.25 -2.42
N VAL A 33 -3.19 -0.14 -3.35
CA VAL A 33 -3.60 -1.54 -3.53
C VAL A 33 -2.40 -2.39 -3.95
N TYR A 34 -1.63 -1.93 -4.93
CA TYR A 34 -0.46 -2.63 -5.45
C TYR A 34 0.59 -2.89 -4.38
N GLY A 35 0.95 -1.87 -3.59
CA GLY A 35 1.87 -2.00 -2.47
C GLY A 35 1.40 -3.03 -1.45
N ASN A 36 0.13 -2.94 -1.01
CA ASN A 36 -0.42 -3.89 -0.04
C ASN A 36 -0.36 -5.35 -0.54
N VAL A 37 -0.66 -5.61 -1.81
CA VAL A 37 -0.59 -6.98 -2.37
C VAL A 37 0.84 -7.52 -2.37
N LEU A 38 1.81 -6.72 -2.82
CA LEU A 38 3.21 -7.17 -2.89
C LEU A 38 3.83 -7.39 -1.51
N VAL A 39 3.54 -6.50 -0.57
CA VAL A 39 3.98 -6.62 0.82
C VAL A 39 3.28 -7.79 1.51
N LEU A 40 1.99 -8.03 1.26
CA LEU A 40 1.29 -9.20 1.80
C LEU A 40 1.95 -10.50 1.33
N GLY A 41 2.35 -10.59 0.07
CA GLY A 41 3.10 -11.74 -0.43
C GLY A 41 4.45 -11.91 0.27
N ALA A 42 5.16 -10.82 0.55
CA ALA A 42 6.41 -10.87 1.32
C ALA A 42 6.20 -11.32 2.77
N VAL A 43 5.15 -10.83 3.45
CA VAL A 43 4.79 -11.25 4.80
C VAL A 43 4.42 -12.73 4.84
N ILE A 44 3.59 -13.20 3.90
CA ILE A 44 3.20 -14.62 3.85
C ILE A 44 4.43 -15.52 3.58
N GLY A 45 5.33 -15.09 2.69
CA GLY A 45 6.56 -15.85 2.38
C GLY A 45 7.52 -16.00 3.55
N THR A 46 7.44 -15.14 4.57
CA THR A 46 8.28 -15.25 5.78
C THR A 46 7.63 -16.02 6.92
N VAL A 47 6.35 -16.41 6.79
CA VAL A 47 5.64 -17.16 7.83
C VAL A 47 6.29 -18.52 8.06
N GLY A 48 6.54 -18.86 9.32
CA GLY A 48 7.08 -20.18 9.69
C GLY A 48 8.53 -20.45 9.28
N GLY A 49 9.28 -19.43 8.82
CA GLY A 49 10.72 -19.55 8.57
C GLY A 49 11.51 -19.76 9.88
N GLU A 50 12.64 -20.47 9.80
CA GLU A 50 13.48 -20.77 10.99
C GLU A 50 14.24 -19.54 11.52
N GLU A 51 14.49 -18.53 10.67
CA GLU A 51 15.16 -17.27 11.05
C GLU A 51 14.26 -16.04 10.82
N HIS A 52 13.39 -15.72 11.78
CA HIS A 52 12.58 -14.50 11.74
C HIS A 52 13.39 -13.19 11.84
N SER A 53 14.65 -13.26 12.25
CA SER A 53 15.52 -12.10 12.54
C SER A 53 15.68 -11.13 11.36
N HIS A 54 15.59 -11.62 10.11
CA HIS A 54 15.73 -10.83 8.89
C HIS A 54 14.41 -10.57 8.15
N SER A 55 13.29 -11.09 8.66
CA SER A 55 11.99 -10.98 7.96
C SER A 55 11.51 -9.54 7.79
N TRP A 56 11.81 -8.67 8.75
CA TRP A 56 11.49 -7.24 8.65
C TRP A 56 12.25 -6.55 7.50
N LEU A 57 13.49 -6.97 7.21
CA LEU A 57 14.28 -6.46 6.09
C LEU A 57 13.67 -6.87 4.76
N VAL A 58 13.20 -8.12 4.63
CA VAL A 58 12.54 -8.61 3.41
C VAL A 58 11.28 -7.78 3.12
N ILE A 59 10.47 -7.52 4.14
CA ILE A 59 9.24 -6.72 4.05
C ILE A 59 9.58 -5.28 3.66
N LEU A 60 10.55 -4.66 4.34
CA LEU A 60 10.97 -3.29 4.08
C LEU A 60 11.60 -3.14 2.69
N ALA A 61 12.47 -4.06 2.30
CA ALA A 61 13.10 -4.10 0.99
C ALA A 61 12.08 -4.29 -0.13
N THR A 62 11.03 -5.10 0.09
CA THR A 62 9.92 -5.24 -0.86
C THR A 62 9.23 -3.90 -1.09
N ALA A 63 8.88 -3.17 -0.03
CA ALA A 63 8.21 -1.88 -0.18
C ALA A 63 9.12 -0.82 -0.82
N LEU A 64 10.39 -0.73 -0.40
CA LEU A 64 11.36 0.22 -0.93
C LEU A 64 11.66 -0.03 -2.42
N SER A 65 11.93 -1.29 -2.80
CA SER A 65 12.20 -1.65 -4.19
C SER A 65 10.98 -1.45 -5.08
N THR A 66 9.78 -1.78 -4.59
CA THR A 66 8.52 -1.53 -5.31
C THR A 66 8.31 -0.05 -5.55
N TYR A 67 8.52 0.78 -4.52
CA TYR A 67 8.41 2.24 -4.62
C TYR A 67 9.41 2.82 -5.60
N ALA A 68 10.69 2.40 -5.52
CA ALA A 68 11.73 2.85 -6.45
C ALA A 68 11.43 2.43 -7.89
N ALA A 69 11.02 1.17 -8.10
CA ALA A 69 10.66 0.65 -9.42
C ALA A 69 9.45 1.39 -10.01
N HIS A 70 8.45 1.72 -9.18
CA HIS A 70 7.29 2.49 -9.60
C HIS A 70 7.70 3.87 -10.12
N ILE A 71 8.41 4.66 -9.31
CA ILE A 71 8.90 5.99 -9.68
C ILE A 71 9.76 5.91 -10.94
N PHE A 72 10.68 4.95 -11.00
CA PHE A 72 11.56 4.76 -12.15
C PHE A 72 10.75 4.49 -13.44
N SER A 73 9.83 3.52 -13.40
CA SER A 73 9.00 3.16 -14.55
C SER A 73 8.10 4.30 -15.01
N HIS A 74 7.48 5.02 -14.06
CA HIS A 74 6.64 6.16 -14.34
C HIS A 74 7.46 7.30 -14.95
N ASN A 75 8.64 7.61 -14.39
CA ASN A 75 9.53 8.63 -14.92
C ASN A 75 9.98 8.34 -16.36
N ILE A 76 10.23 7.06 -16.70
CA ILE A 76 10.58 6.69 -18.07
C ILE A 76 9.40 6.88 -19.02
N GLY A 77 8.20 6.45 -18.62
CA GLY A 77 6.99 6.59 -19.44
C GLY A 77 6.63 8.05 -19.72
N GLU A 78 6.76 8.91 -18.71
CA GLU A 78 6.39 10.33 -18.77
C GLU A 78 7.31 11.18 -19.65
N ARG A 79 8.52 10.71 -19.98
CA ARG A 79 9.44 11.39 -20.91
C ARG A 79 8.91 11.46 -22.34
N ILE A 80 7.96 10.60 -22.70
CA ILE A 80 7.36 10.60 -24.02
C ILE A 80 6.34 11.75 -24.11
N GLY A 81 6.58 12.70 -25.01
CA GLY A 81 5.61 13.77 -25.31
C GLY A 81 5.59 14.96 -24.34
N ARG A 82 6.53 15.03 -23.38
CA ARG A 82 6.65 16.17 -22.45
C ARG A 82 7.94 16.95 -22.62
N THR A 83 7.88 18.24 -22.33
CA THR A 83 9.08 19.08 -22.22
C THR A 83 9.80 18.83 -20.89
N ARG A 84 11.09 19.20 -20.81
CA ARG A 84 11.90 19.00 -19.59
C ARG A 84 11.35 19.71 -18.36
N ALA A 85 10.80 20.92 -18.54
CA ALA A 85 10.24 21.70 -17.44
C ALA A 85 8.94 21.08 -16.88
N GLU A 86 8.08 20.53 -17.74
CA GLU A 86 6.87 19.81 -17.33
C GLU A 86 7.22 18.52 -16.58
N HIS A 87 8.28 17.83 -17.00
CA HIS A 87 8.76 16.58 -16.39
C HIS A 87 9.25 16.75 -14.95
N GLU A 88 10.02 17.81 -14.67
CA GLU A 88 10.58 18.03 -13.32
C GLU A 88 9.49 18.33 -12.29
N GLY A 89 8.45 19.09 -12.67
CA GLY A 89 7.28 19.34 -11.82
C GLY A 89 6.47 18.07 -11.51
N HIS A 90 6.24 17.23 -12.53
CA HIS A 90 5.49 15.96 -12.37
C HIS A 90 6.24 14.91 -11.53
N LEU A 91 7.58 14.90 -11.54
CA LEU A 91 8.33 13.90 -10.78
C LEU A 91 8.13 14.05 -9.26
N HIS A 92 8.19 15.28 -8.73
CA HIS A 92 7.97 15.51 -7.30
C HIS A 92 6.55 15.09 -6.87
N GLU A 93 5.61 15.34 -7.77
CA GLU A 93 4.23 14.98 -7.62
C GLU A 93 4.01 13.47 -7.55
N GLU A 94 4.63 12.73 -8.45
CA GLU A 94 4.58 11.27 -8.51
C GLU A 94 5.23 10.62 -7.28
N ILE A 95 6.38 11.13 -6.83
CA ILE A 95 7.05 10.67 -5.60
C ILE A 95 6.07 10.69 -4.42
N ARG A 96 5.32 11.78 -4.27
CA ARG A 96 4.31 11.92 -3.21
C ARG A 96 3.13 10.98 -3.40
N ASP A 97 2.68 10.79 -4.64
CA ASP A 97 1.53 9.95 -4.96
C ASP A 97 1.84 8.45 -4.81
N ALA A 98 3.12 8.08 -4.88
CA ALA A 98 3.63 6.73 -4.66
C ALA A 98 3.88 6.38 -3.17
N VAL A 99 3.87 7.36 -2.26
CA VAL A 99 4.04 7.13 -0.79
C VAL A 99 3.12 6.05 -0.21
N PRO A 100 1.86 5.87 -0.66
CA PRO A 100 1.02 4.76 -0.22
C PRO A 100 1.69 3.37 -0.34
N ILE A 101 2.59 3.16 -1.30
CA ILE A 101 3.41 1.93 -1.42
C ILE A 101 4.29 1.77 -0.18
N LEU A 102 5.07 2.79 0.19
CA LEU A 102 5.93 2.73 1.38
C LEU A 102 5.11 2.46 2.64
N SER A 103 3.96 3.11 2.77
CA SER A 103 3.08 2.93 3.93
C SER A 103 2.57 1.49 4.10
N SER A 104 2.52 0.71 3.02
CA SER A 104 2.12 -0.70 3.08
C SER A 104 3.18 -1.57 3.74
N GLY A 105 4.47 -1.24 3.61
CA GLY A 105 5.58 -2.01 4.17
C GLY A 105 6.03 -1.59 5.57
N VAL A 106 5.95 -0.29 5.89
CA VAL A 106 6.49 0.24 7.15
C VAL A 106 5.81 -0.40 8.37
N ALA A 107 4.48 -0.43 8.41
CA ALA A 107 3.76 -0.96 9.58
C ALA A 107 4.03 -2.48 9.80
N PRO A 108 3.92 -3.36 8.78
CA PRO A 108 4.33 -4.75 8.92
C PRO A 108 5.81 -4.93 9.27
N ALA A 109 6.72 -4.13 8.69
CA ALA A 109 8.13 -4.21 9.00
C ALA A 109 8.41 -3.88 10.47
N LEU A 110 7.72 -2.89 11.04
CA LEU A 110 7.82 -2.57 12.47
C LEU A 110 7.29 -3.69 13.37
N ILE A 111 6.20 -4.37 12.96
CA ILE A 111 5.69 -5.54 13.67
C ILE A 111 6.75 -6.66 13.69
N TYR A 112 7.39 -6.94 12.55
CA TYR A 112 8.45 -7.94 12.48
C TYR A 112 9.76 -7.49 13.13
N ALA A 113 10.04 -6.19 13.20
CA ALA A 113 11.17 -5.67 13.96
C ALA A 113 10.93 -5.89 15.47
N ALA A 114 9.71 -5.70 15.96
CA ALA A 114 9.34 -6.04 17.34
C ALA A 114 9.48 -7.54 17.63
N LEU A 115 9.15 -8.40 16.65
CA LEU A 115 9.43 -9.84 16.70
C LEU A 115 10.94 -10.12 16.80
N ALA A 116 11.75 -9.48 15.96
CA ALA A 116 13.21 -9.64 16.00
C ALA A 116 13.85 -9.17 17.32
N LEU A 117 13.21 -8.23 18.02
CA LEU A 117 13.61 -7.77 19.35
C LEU A 117 13.00 -8.63 20.49
N HIS A 118 12.30 -9.72 20.16
CA HIS A 118 11.59 -10.59 21.11
C HIS A 118 10.55 -9.86 21.97
N TRP A 119 9.96 -8.77 21.48
CA TRP A 119 8.85 -8.08 22.17
C TRP A 119 7.50 -8.74 21.94
N ILE A 120 7.37 -9.52 20.86
CA ILE A 120 6.16 -10.23 20.45
C ILE A 120 6.59 -11.60 19.91
N ASP A 121 5.80 -12.64 20.17
CA ASP A 121 6.03 -13.97 19.58
C ASP A 121 5.74 -13.99 18.07
N ALA A 122 6.31 -14.97 17.37
CA ALA A 122 6.19 -15.08 15.90
C ALA A 122 4.73 -15.13 15.43
N ARG A 123 3.92 -16.01 16.04
CA ARG A 123 2.55 -16.24 15.57
C ARG A 123 1.63 -15.01 15.72
N PRO A 124 1.59 -14.28 16.84
CA PRO A 124 0.88 -13.01 16.92
C PRO A 124 1.41 -11.96 15.92
N ALA A 125 2.72 -11.84 15.75
CA ALA A 125 3.31 -10.88 14.81
C ALA A 125 2.87 -11.16 13.35
N GLU A 126 2.95 -12.42 12.93
CA GLU A 126 2.49 -12.89 11.61
C GLU A 126 1.00 -12.60 11.40
N ILE A 127 0.14 -13.00 12.35
CA ILE A 127 -1.31 -12.80 12.27
C ILE A 127 -1.65 -11.30 12.18
N VAL A 128 -1.07 -10.48 13.04
CA VAL A 128 -1.36 -9.04 13.07
C VAL A 128 -0.92 -8.36 11.77
N ALA A 129 0.26 -8.72 11.23
CA ALA A 129 0.74 -8.17 9.96
C ALA A 129 -0.17 -8.55 8.78
N ILE A 130 -0.59 -9.82 8.69
CA ILE A 130 -1.51 -10.30 7.65
C ILE A 130 -2.87 -9.60 7.77
N VAL A 131 -3.45 -9.59 8.97
CA VAL A 131 -4.76 -8.96 9.21
C VAL A 131 -4.71 -7.48 8.87
N LEU A 132 -3.65 -6.76 9.25
CA LEU A 132 -3.46 -5.36 8.93
C LEU A 132 -3.54 -5.12 7.41
N LEU A 133 -2.83 -5.92 6.62
CA LEU A 133 -2.80 -5.76 5.16
C LEU A 133 -4.13 -6.16 4.49
N VAL A 134 -4.78 -7.23 4.98
CA VAL A 134 -6.11 -7.64 4.51
C VAL A 134 -7.15 -6.58 4.81
N LEU A 135 -7.13 -5.98 6.01
CA LEU A 135 -8.03 -4.88 6.38
C LEU A 135 -7.79 -3.64 5.53
N ARG A 136 -6.53 -3.34 5.19
CA ARG A 136 -6.17 -2.25 4.27
C ARG A 136 -6.78 -2.49 2.88
N LEU A 137 -6.65 -3.71 2.35
CA LEU A 137 -7.29 -4.08 1.08
C LEU A 137 -8.81 -3.99 1.17
N ALA A 138 -9.43 -4.51 2.23
CA ALA A 138 -10.88 -4.44 2.44
C ALA A 138 -11.37 -2.98 2.54
N GLY A 139 -10.64 -2.12 3.25
CA GLY A 139 -10.93 -0.70 3.37
C GLY A 139 -10.88 0.07 2.05
N THR A 140 -10.24 -0.48 1.01
CA THR A 140 -10.17 0.13 -0.32
C THR A 140 -11.56 0.36 -0.92
N GLY A 141 -12.54 -0.52 -0.65
CA GLY A 141 -13.92 -0.33 -1.12
C GLY A 141 -14.54 0.98 -0.61
N LEU A 142 -14.30 1.30 0.67
CA LEU A 142 -14.75 2.56 1.28
C LEU A 142 -14.02 3.77 0.70
N VAL A 143 -12.72 3.62 0.41
CA VAL A 143 -11.91 4.69 -0.21
C VAL A 143 -12.41 4.99 -1.62
N VAL A 144 -12.68 3.96 -2.44
CA VAL A 144 -13.23 4.11 -3.79
C VAL A 144 -14.56 4.87 -3.75
N GLU A 145 -15.46 4.50 -2.85
CA GLU A 145 -16.78 5.12 -2.78
C GLU A 145 -16.71 6.58 -2.33
N ARG A 146 -15.84 6.89 -1.35
CA ARG A 146 -15.57 8.28 -0.93
C ARG A 146 -14.95 9.11 -2.03
N LEU A 147 -13.96 8.59 -2.76
CA LEU A 147 -13.36 9.29 -3.90
C LEU A 147 -14.36 9.49 -5.05
N SER A 148 -15.33 8.59 -5.19
CA SER A 148 -16.42 8.69 -6.17
C SER A 148 -17.55 9.65 -5.76
N ASN A 149 -17.42 10.33 -4.61
CA ASN A 149 -18.44 11.20 -4.02
C ASN A 149 -19.81 10.52 -3.81
N ARG A 150 -19.79 9.20 -3.57
CA ARG A 150 -20.98 8.37 -3.29
C ARG A 150 -21.15 8.20 -1.78
N ARG A 151 -22.39 7.99 -1.32
CA ARG A 151 -22.66 7.69 0.10
C ARG A 151 -22.17 6.28 0.41
N VAL A 152 -21.53 6.12 1.58
CA VAL A 152 -21.04 4.81 2.03
C VAL A 152 -22.18 3.80 2.03
N SER A 153 -22.07 2.74 1.23
CA SER A 153 -23.10 1.73 1.04
C SER A 153 -22.61 0.33 1.42
N GLY A 154 -23.56 -0.58 1.68
CA GLY A 154 -23.23 -2.00 1.89
C GLY A 154 -22.53 -2.63 0.67
N ALA A 155 -22.76 -2.09 -0.54
CA ALA A 155 -22.10 -2.56 -1.75
C ALA A 155 -20.58 -2.26 -1.74
N ALA A 156 -20.13 -1.15 -1.15
CA ALA A 156 -18.71 -0.87 -1.03
C ALA A 156 -17.99 -1.76 -0.02
N LEU A 157 -18.68 -2.19 1.04
CA LEU A 157 -18.14 -3.20 1.95
C LEU A 157 -17.91 -4.52 1.19
N TRP A 158 -18.88 -4.95 0.39
CA TRP A 158 -18.74 -6.16 -0.44
C TRP A 158 -17.66 -6.02 -1.51
N ALA A 159 -17.56 -4.86 -2.18
CA ALA A 159 -16.48 -4.58 -3.12
C ALA A 159 -15.10 -4.64 -2.43
N GLY A 160 -15.00 -4.06 -1.22
CA GLY A 160 -13.82 -4.13 -0.39
C GLY A 160 -13.41 -5.58 -0.05
N ILE A 161 -14.36 -6.40 0.41
CA ILE A 161 -14.13 -7.83 0.64
C ILE A 161 -13.63 -8.51 -0.64
N GLY A 162 -14.23 -8.21 -1.79
CA GLY A 162 -13.77 -8.70 -3.09
C GLY A 162 -12.31 -8.32 -3.40
N PHE A 163 -11.93 -7.05 -3.19
CA PHE A 163 -10.55 -6.58 -3.38
C PHE A 163 -9.56 -7.29 -2.43
N ALA A 164 -9.94 -7.50 -1.17
CA ALA A 164 -9.13 -8.26 -0.23
C ALA A 164 -8.93 -9.70 -0.69
N LEU A 165 -10.00 -10.40 -1.07
CA LEU A 165 -9.92 -11.79 -1.55
C LEU A 165 -9.03 -11.92 -2.81
N VAL A 166 -9.24 -11.05 -3.80
CA VAL A 166 -8.42 -11.05 -5.03
C VAL A 166 -6.97 -10.72 -4.71
N GLY A 167 -6.71 -9.67 -3.92
CA GLY A 167 -5.37 -9.27 -3.53
C GLY A 167 -4.62 -10.35 -2.74
N THR A 168 -5.29 -10.99 -1.78
CA THR A 168 -4.76 -12.14 -1.05
C THR A 168 -4.49 -13.32 -1.99
N GLY A 169 -5.37 -13.61 -2.94
CA GLY A 169 -5.16 -14.64 -3.96
C GLY A 169 -3.91 -14.39 -4.80
N ILE A 170 -3.71 -13.15 -5.26
CA ILE A 170 -2.50 -12.76 -6.01
C ILE A 170 -1.24 -12.94 -5.15
N ALA A 171 -1.28 -12.49 -3.89
CA ALA A 171 -0.17 -12.66 -2.97
C ALA A 171 0.16 -14.15 -2.73
N TYR A 172 -0.86 -15.00 -2.60
CA TYR A 172 -0.71 -16.44 -2.39
C TYR A 172 -0.11 -17.14 -3.62
N VAL A 173 -0.55 -16.78 -4.83
CA VAL A 173 0.05 -17.27 -6.08
C VAL A 173 1.54 -16.93 -6.12
N LYS A 174 1.93 -15.69 -5.80
CA LYS A 174 3.35 -15.30 -5.75
C LYS A 174 4.14 -16.21 -4.81
N VAL A 175 3.64 -16.48 -3.61
CA VAL A 175 4.33 -17.30 -2.62
C VAL A 175 4.55 -18.72 -3.14
N ILE A 176 3.50 -19.38 -3.67
CA ILE A 176 3.60 -20.76 -4.21
C ILE A 176 4.70 -20.89 -5.27
N PHE A 177 4.90 -19.87 -6.09
CA PHE A 177 5.87 -19.92 -7.20
C PHE A 177 7.26 -19.39 -6.84
N THR A 178 7.47 -18.87 -5.62
CA THR A 178 8.75 -18.27 -5.21
C THR A 178 9.34 -18.88 -3.96
N HIS A 179 8.58 -19.70 -3.24
CA HIS A 179 8.94 -20.40 -2.02
C HIS A 179 8.50 -21.86 -2.16
#